data_AF-A0A9E3R8G4-F1
#
_entry.id   AF-A0A9E3R8G4-F1
#
_cell.length_a   1.000
_cell.length_b   1.000
_cell.length_c   1.000
_cell.angle_alpha   90.00
_cell.angle_beta   90.00
_cell.angle_gamma   90.00
#
_symmetry.space_group_name_H-M   'P 1'
#
loop_
_entity.id
_entity.type
_entity.pdbx_description
1 polymer ?
#
loop_
_entity_poly.entity_id
_entity_poly.type
_entity_poly.pdbx_seq_one_letter_code
_entity_poly.pdbx_strand_id
1 'polypeptide(L)'
;PPPRCTGAALDLATSVARMRARAQQALLAAAGVAIEVTAARELLAFADSMEVRITVHNRGVRPVRFDAAELRPSFAGGRPGVTIAPDSSASVTDQLLGLVDHSPWWVGGRAGAMFADTRSPEDGIALVSYGPDAPLVPSVAVPEGTRRLSAAQVTLGIAGITTTVDAGDLTYRFADPVLGEVWRPAGGVPPVTLELDRGLEWARAGQPLTRTVRVTVRSHTARPRALKLRYLLPPGLRVEGVPDTLTLAAGEVRELFLTLRGTLAEGRHEFGVGAESEGTTYAEGFRLIDYPHIRPIRLYRSSAMYVQAVTVTVPRELRVAYVAGVSDAVAPVLVGLEIPTTVVTVDELPLLDLGRYTTVVIGPRAYEAHPELATQNPRLLQWVRAGGTLVVQYGQFEMAGAGMMPYPVGFTRPAARVTIEDAPVTVTQPASTLLGWPNRIGAADWREWVQERGLYMPTTIDPRYRTPLELHDPGEPENRGALLEATLGRGRYVYTTLSLFRQLPAGVPGSARLLVNLLSAGLVPVP
;
A
#
# COMPACT_ATOMS: atom_id res chain seq x y z
N PRO A 1 -11.47 -32.59 -15.80
CA PRO A 1 -10.51 -31.71 -15.10
C PRO A 1 -9.52 -31.16 -16.13
N PRO A 2 -9.16 -29.87 -16.10
CA PRO A 2 -8.13 -29.36 -17.01
C PRO A 2 -6.83 -30.15 -16.81
N PRO A 3 -6.05 -30.39 -17.87
CA PRO A 3 -4.78 -31.07 -17.75
C PRO A 3 -3.85 -30.28 -16.82
N ARG A 4 -3.19 -30.98 -15.88
CA ARG A 4 -2.14 -30.39 -15.03
C ARG A 4 -0.79 -30.62 -15.68
N CYS A 5 -0.05 -29.55 -15.94
CA CYS A 5 1.34 -29.67 -16.39
C CYS A 5 2.24 -30.05 -15.21
N THR A 6 3.13 -31.02 -15.42
CA THR A 6 4.19 -31.35 -14.46
C THR A 6 5.30 -30.30 -14.51
N GLY A 7 6.12 -30.18 -13.46
CA GLY A 7 7.26 -29.26 -13.45
C GLY A 7 8.23 -29.52 -14.61
N ALA A 8 8.54 -30.78 -14.89
CA ALA A 8 9.41 -31.16 -16.01
C ALA A 8 8.84 -30.78 -17.39
N ALA A 9 7.52 -30.92 -17.59
CA ALA A 9 6.87 -30.49 -18.82
C ALA A 9 6.96 -28.97 -19.00
N LEU A 10 6.73 -28.21 -17.91
CA LEU A 10 6.84 -26.75 -17.92
C LEU A 10 8.27 -26.28 -18.20
N ASP A 11 9.27 -26.95 -17.63
CA ASP A 11 10.69 -26.63 -17.87
C ASP A 11 11.09 -26.88 -19.32
N LEU A 12 10.64 -28.00 -19.92
CA LEU A 12 10.88 -28.31 -21.33
C LEU A 12 10.22 -27.27 -22.23
N ALA A 13 8.94 -26.97 -22.00
CA ALA A 13 8.19 -25.96 -22.74
C ALA A 13 8.87 -24.59 -22.69
N THR A 14 9.25 -24.15 -21.49
CA THR A 14 9.95 -22.89 -21.28
C THR A 14 11.29 -22.87 -22.01
N SER A 15 12.03 -24.00 -21.99
CA SER A 15 13.32 -24.12 -22.67
C SER A 15 13.18 -24.04 -24.20
N VAL A 16 12.19 -24.72 -24.77
CA VAL A 16 11.89 -24.68 -26.22
C VAL A 16 11.44 -23.28 -26.64
N ALA A 17 10.54 -22.64 -25.87
CA ALA A 17 10.07 -21.29 -26.13
C ALA A 17 11.22 -20.27 -26.11
N ARG A 18 12.11 -20.35 -25.10
CA ARG A 18 13.31 -19.50 -25.01
C ARG A 18 14.26 -19.72 -26.19
N MET A 19 14.48 -20.97 -26.61
CA MET A 19 15.34 -21.26 -27.76
C MET A 19 14.77 -20.68 -29.05
N ARG A 20 13.46 -20.84 -29.26
CA ARG A 20 12.76 -20.25 -30.41
C ARG A 20 12.87 -18.73 -30.41
N ALA A 21 12.60 -18.08 -29.27
CA ALA A 21 12.71 -16.63 -29.14
C ALA A 21 14.13 -16.13 -29.44
N ARG A 22 15.17 -16.80 -28.93
CA ARG A 22 16.57 -16.46 -29.23
C ARG A 22 16.91 -16.61 -30.71
N ALA A 23 16.47 -17.69 -31.35
CA ALA A 23 16.71 -17.91 -32.78
C ALA A 23 16.00 -16.84 -33.64
N GLN A 24 14.77 -16.47 -33.27
CA GLN A 24 14.01 -15.40 -33.91
C GLN A 24 14.67 -14.04 -33.74
N GLN A 25 15.10 -13.69 -32.52
CA GLN A 25 15.84 -12.45 -32.25
C GLN A 25 17.15 -12.38 -33.03
N ALA A 26 17.90 -13.50 -33.11
CA ALA A 26 19.12 -13.58 -33.90
C ALA A 26 18.85 -13.37 -35.40
N LEU A 27 17.78 -13.96 -35.94
CA LEU A 27 17.35 -13.75 -37.31
C LEU A 27 16.99 -12.28 -37.59
N LEU A 28 16.20 -11.64 -36.71
CA LEU A 28 15.85 -10.23 -36.84
C LEU A 28 17.08 -9.33 -36.79
N ALA A 29 17.98 -9.56 -35.83
CA ALA A 29 19.23 -8.81 -35.69
C ALA A 29 20.13 -8.96 -36.93
N ALA A 30 20.31 -10.19 -37.43
CA ALA A 30 21.11 -10.46 -38.63
C ALA A 30 20.49 -9.84 -39.89
N ALA A 31 19.16 -9.76 -39.96
CA ALA A 31 18.44 -9.15 -41.07
C ALA A 31 18.32 -7.61 -40.95
N GLY A 32 18.76 -7.01 -39.85
CA GLY A 32 18.58 -5.57 -39.60
C GLY A 32 17.11 -5.18 -39.39
N VAL A 33 16.27 -6.10 -38.92
CA VAL A 33 14.83 -5.87 -38.73
C VAL A 33 14.53 -5.53 -37.28
N ALA A 34 13.77 -4.46 -37.06
CA ALA A 34 13.21 -4.12 -35.75
C ALA A 34 11.69 -4.00 -35.85
N ILE A 35 10.99 -4.40 -34.79
CA ILE A 35 9.53 -4.32 -34.71
C ILE A 35 9.18 -3.46 -33.51
N GLU A 36 8.24 -2.57 -33.70
CA GLU A 36 7.72 -1.68 -32.67
C GLU A 36 6.21 -1.84 -32.57
N VAL A 37 5.70 -1.95 -31.34
CA VAL A 37 4.27 -2.15 -31.06
C VAL A 37 3.82 -1.10 -30.06
N THR A 38 3.07 -0.12 -30.54
CA THR A 38 2.61 1.02 -29.74
C THR A 38 1.11 1.04 -29.56
N ALA A 39 0.67 1.24 -28.33
CA ALA A 39 -0.70 1.46 -27.95
C ALA A 39 -0.99 2.97 -27.88
N ALA A 40 -2.19 3.40 -28.28
CA ALA A 40 -2.59 4.81 -28.22
C ALA A 40 -2.75 5.35 -26.78
N ARG A 41 -2.91 4.46 -25.79
CA ARG A 41 -3.05 4.79 -24.37
C ARG A 41 -2.54 3.65 -23.49
N GLU A 42 -2.12 3.96 -22.28
CA GLU A 42 -1.64 2.95 -21.31
C GLU A 42 -2.77 2.03 -20.83
N LEU A 43 -3.99 2.56 -20.68
CA LEU A 43 -5.10 1.83 -20.08
C LEU A 43 -6.30 1.69 -21.02
N LEU A 44 -6.83 0.46 -21.12
CA LEU A 44 -8.06 0.14 -21.81
C LEU A 44 -9.19 -0.12 -20.82
N ALA A 45 -10.21 0.74 -20.82
CA ALA A 45 -11.44 0.43 -20.12
C ALA A 45 -12.04 -0.88 -20.65
N PHE A 46 -12.53 -1.75 -19.76
CA PHE A 46 -13.23 -2.97 -20.18
C PHE A 46 -14.39 -2.64 -21.12
N ALA A 47 -14.56 -3.45 -22.16
CA ALA A 47 -15.52 -3.26 -23.25
C ALA A 47 -15.29 -2.02 -24.15
N ASP A 48 -14.20 -1.28 -23.96
CA ASP A 48 -13.72 -0.26 -24.91
C ASP A 48 -12.69 -0.86 -25.88
N SER A 49 -12.31 -0.10 -26.92
CA SER A 49 -11.21 -0.47 -27.84
C SER A 49 -10.10 0.58 -27.85
N MET A 50 -8.90 0.20 -28.26
CA MET A 50 -7.84 1.17 -28.53
C MET A 50 -7.09 0.88 -29.82
N GLU A 51 -6.61 1.94 -30.46
CA GLU A 51 -5.70 1.82 -31.58
C GLU A 51 -4.35 1.26 -31.13
N VAL A 52 -3.86 0.27 -31.85
CA VAL A 52 -2.50 -0.27 -31.74
C VAL A 52 -1.81 -0.16 -33.09
N ARG A 53 -0.59 0.35 -33.10
CA ARG A 53 0.24 0.48 -34.29
C ARG A 53 1.41 -0.48 -34.20
N ILE A 54 1.58 -1.27 -35.24
CA ILE A 54 2.68 -2.22 -35.39
C ILE A 54 3.53 -1.74 -36.55
N THR A 55 4.77 -1.35 -36.28
CA THR A 55 5.72 -0.86 -37.27
C THR A 55 6.87 -1.84 -37.41
N VAL A 56 7.16 -2.23 -38.64
CA VAL A 56 8.33 -3.04 -38.98
C VAL A 56 9.34 -2.12 -39.67
N HIS A 57 10.52 -1.99 -39.08
CA HIS A 57 11.65 -1.25 -39.63
C HIS A 57 12.63 -2.22 -40.27
N ASN A 58 12.91 -2.03 -41.55
CA ASN A 58 13.94 -2.75 -42.27
C ASN A 58 15.17 -1.85 -42.40
N ARG A 59 16.18 -2.07 -41.55
CA ARG A 59 17.51 -1.42 -41.61
C ARG A 59 18.54 -2.34 -42.26
N GLY A 60 18.10 -3.43 -42.87
CA GLY A 60 18.93 -4.39 -43.59
C GLY A 60 19.13 -4.01 -45.04
N VAL A 61 19.93 -4.81 -45.74
CA VAL A 61 20.27 -4.60 -47.17
C VAL A 61 19.38 -5.38 -48.13
N ARG A 62 18.38 -6.12 -47.63
CA ARG A 62 17.45 -6.93 -48.45
C ARG A 62 16.00 -6.56 -48.13
N PRO A 63 15.07 -6.68 -49.10
CA PRO A 63 13.66 -6.49 -48.83
C PRO A 63 13.12 -7.50 -47.80
N VAL A 64 12.19 -7.05 -46.97
CA VAL A 64 11.50 -7.87 -45.96
C VAL A 64 10.00 -7.81 -46.23
N ARG A 65 9.33 -8.96 -46.27
CA ARG A 65 7.88 -9.01 -46.45
C ARG A 65 7.19 -8.98 -45.08
N PHE A 66 6.26 -8.06 -44.87
CA PHE A 66 5.38 -8.01 -43.71
C PHE A 66 4.03 -8.64 -44.09
N ASP A 67 3.83 -9.88 -43.67
CA ASP A 67 2.70 -10.71 -44.13
C ASP A 67 1.46 -10.54 -43.26
N ALA A 68 1.62 -10.63 -41.94
CA ALA A 68 0.53 -10.58 -40.99
C ALA A 68 0.98 -10.04 -39.64
N ALA A 69 0.06 -9.45 -38.90
CA ALA A 69 0.22 -9.17 -37.48
C ALA A 69 -1.04 -9.64 -36.73
N GLU A 70 -0.87 -10.18 -35.54
CA GLU A 70 -1.95 -10.63 -34.66
C GLU A 70 -1.70 -10.08 -33.26
N LEU A 71 -2.73 -9.52 -32.65
CA LEU A 71 -2.68 -9.06 -31.26
C LEU A 71 -3.15 -10.19 -30.33
N ARG A 72 -2.72 -10.14 -29.08
CA ARG A 72 -3.22 -10.98 -27.99
C ARG A 72 -3.50 -10.09 -26.79
N PRO A 73 -4.65 -10.25 -26.10
CA PRO A 73 -5.67 -11.30 -26.23
C PRO A 73 -6.72 -11.06 -27.33
N SER A 74 -6.79 -9.86 -27.92
CA SER A 74 -7.70 -9.57 -29.04
C SER A 74 -7.19 -10.31 -30.28
N PHE A 75 -7.82 -11.41 -30.72
CA PHE A 75 -7.46 -12.11 -31.97
C PHE A 75 -7.69 -11.27 -33.26
N ALA A 76 -7.68 -9.94 -33.14
CA ALA A 76 -7.60 -8.98 -34.21
C ALA A 76 -6.22 -9.07 -34.88
N GLY A 77 -6.21 -8.99 -36.20
CA GLY A 77 -4.97 -9.02 -36.95
C GLY A 77 -5.08 -8.38 -38.32
N GLY A 78 -4.02 -7.68 -38.71
CA GLY A 78 -3.84 -7.12 -40.04
C GLY A 78 -3.09 -8.07 -40.96
N ARG A 79 -3.46 -8.12 -42.24
CA ARG A 79 -2.68 -8.78 -43.31
C ARG A 79 -2.12 -7.73 -44.26
N PRO A 80 -1.08 -6.97 -43.86
CA PRO A 80 -0.56 -5.89 -44.68
C PRO A 80 -0.09 -6.40 -46.05
N GLY A 81 0.58 -7.57 -46.10
CA GLY A 81 1.08 -8.13 -47.34
C GLY A 81 2.07 -7.21 -48.07
N VAL A 82 2.82 -6.38 -47.33
CA VAL A 82 3.68 -5.32 -47.87
C VAL A 82 5.13 -5.79 -47.94
N THR A 83 5.82 -5.48 -49.03
CA THR A 83 7.28 -5.61 -49.11
C THR A 83 7.95 -4.31 -48.68
N ILE A 84 8.78 -4.37 -47.66
CA ILE A 84 9.52 -3.26 -47.07
C ILE A 84 10.92 -3.24 -47.68
N ALA A 85 11.24 -2.19 -48.43
CA ALA A 85 12.57 -1.97 -49.00
C ALA A 85 13.64 -1.77 -47.90
N PRO A 86 14.93 -1.95 -48.21
CA PRO A 86 16.03 -1.49 -47.35
C PRO A 86 15.84 -0.04 -46.86
N ASP A 87 16.27 0.23 -45.63
CA ASP A 87 16.18 1.52 -44.94
C ASP A 87 14.78 2.16 -44.94
N SER A 88 13.75 1.31 -44.94
CA SER A 88 12.34 1.72 -44.96
C SER A 88 11.55 1.09 -43.81
N SER A 89 10.32 1.55 -43.61
CA SER A 89 9.41 0.95 -42.64
C SER A 89 8.00 0.86 -43.20
N ALA A 90 7.22 -0.08 -42.67
CA ALA A 90 5.79 -0.16 -42.92
C ALA A 90 5.06 -0.34 -41.59
N SER A 91 3.90 0.31 -41.46
CA SER A 91 3.06 0.23 -40.28
C SER A 91 1.68 -0.29 -40.65
N VAL A 92 1.11 -1.07 -39.74
CA VAL A 92 -0.32 -1.43 -39.76
C VAL A 92 -0.95 -0.98 -38.45
N THR A 93 -2.20 -0.56 -38.54
CA THR A 93 -2.99 -0.15 -37.39
C THR A 93 -4.12 -1.16 -37.19
N ASP A 94 -4.36 -1.56 -35.95
CA ASP A 94 -5.43 -2.47 -35.57
C ASP A 94 -6.16 -1.97 -34.30
N GLN A 95 -7.30 -2.59 -33.97
CA GLN A 95 -8.08 -2.32 -32.78
C GLN A 95 -7.92 -3.44 -31.75
N LEU A 96 -7.43 -3.08 -30.58
CA LEU A 96 -7.31 -3.97 -29.44
C LEU A 96 -8.58 -3.93 -28.60
N LEU A 97 -9.09 -5.11 -28.24
CA LEU A 97 -10.20 -5.33 -27.32
C LEU A 97 -9.78 -6.29 -26.19
N GLY A 98 -10.43 -6.17 -25.04
CA GLY A 98 -10.39 -7.22 -24.02
C GLY A 98 -9.04 -7.42 -23.33
N LEU A 99 -8.33 -6.35 -22.94
CA LEU A 99 -7.24 -6.49 -21.98
C LEU A 99 -7.78 -6.80 -20.58
N VAL A 100 -7.03 -7.61 -19.83
CA VAL A 100 -7.32 -7.89 -18.41
C VAL A 100 -6.67 -6.87 -17.49
N ASP A 101 -7.17 -6.75 -16.28
CA ASP A 101 -6.53 -5.94 -15.25
C ASP A 101 -5.15 -6.47 -14.86
N HIS A 102 -4.22 -5.54 -14.62
CA HIS A 102 -2.89 -5.86 -14.13
C HIS A 102 -2.87 -5.99 -12.60
N SER A 103 -3.61 -6.96 -12.07
CA SER A 103 -3.51 -7.33 -10.67
C SER A 103 -2.26 -8.19 -10.45
N PRO A 104 -1.44 -7.92 -9.41
CA PRO A 104 -0.30 -8.77 -9.10
C PRO A 104 -0.79 -10.19 -8.80
N TRP A 105 -0.20 -11.19 -9.46
CA TRP A 105 -0.63 -12.59 -9.33
C TRP A 105 -0.58 -13.11 -7.89
N TRP A 106 0.31 -12.57 -7.06
CA TRP A 106 0.48 -12.94 -5.65
C TRP A 106 -0.59 -12.35 -4.70
N VAL A 107 -1.44 -11.45 -5.19
CA VAL A 107 -2.64 -10.95 -4.47
C VAL A 107 -3.82 -11.93 -4.60
N GLY A 108 -3.76 -12.87 -5.54
CA GLY A 108 -4.81 -13.84 -5.78
C GLY A 108 -5.03 -14.82 -4.62
N GLY A 109 -6.03 -15.69 -4.80
CA GLY A 109 -6.39 -16.70 -3.80
C GLY A 109 -5.22 -17.61 -3.40
N ARG A 110 -5.25 -18.08 -2.15
CA ARG A 110 -4.30 -19.04 -1.60
C ARG A 110 -4.92 -20.42 -1.44
N ALA A 111 -4.11 -21.46 -1.64
CA ALA A 111 -4.42 -22.84 -1.27
C ALA A 111 -3.56 -23.24 -0.08
N GLY A 112 -4.10 -23.08 1.13
CA GLY A 112 -3.32 -23.16 2.37
C GLY A 112 -2.26 -22.05 2.43
N ALA A 113 -1.01 -22.40 2.67
CA ALA A 113 0.11 -21.46 2.68
C ALA A 113 0.65 -21.09 1.27
N MET A 114 0.18 -21.78 0.22
CA MET A 114 0.69 -21.65 -1.15
C MET A 114 -0.20 -20.79 -2.03
N PHE A 115 0.37 -20.22 -3.09
CA PHE A 115 -0.40 -19.56 -4.14
C PHE A 115 -1.23 -20.58 -4.92
N ALA A 116 -2.45 -20.21 -5.30
CA ALA A 116 -3.31 -21.08 -6.09
C ALA A 116 -2.71 -21.38 -7.48
N ASP A 117 -3.07 -22.54 -8.05
CA ASP A 117 -2.81 -22.83 -9.46
C ASP A 117 -3.51 -21.78 -10.34
N THR A 118 -2.85 -21.32 -11.40
CA THR A 118 -3.45 -20.43 -12.38
C THR A 118 -3.69 -21.19 -13.69
N ARG A 119 -4.77 -20.85 -14.40
CA ARG A 119 -4.88 -21.24 -15.81
C ARG A 119 -4.00 -20.30 -16.59
N SER A 120 -2.97 -20.84 -17.22
CA SER A 120 -2.10 -20.07 -18.09
C SER A 120 -1.53 -20.97 -19.16
N PRO A 121 -1.52 -20.54 -20.42
CA PRO A 121 -0.65 -21.13 -21.41
C PRO A 121 0.80 -20.92 -20.97
N GLU A 122 1.68 -21.77 -21.47
CA GLU A 122 3.14 -21.73 -21.25
C GLU A 122 3.77 -20.40 -21.73
N ASP A 123 3.03 -19.54 -22.45
CA ASP A 123 3.47 -18.25 -22.97
C ASP A 123 3.39 -17.08 -21.96
N GLY A 124 2.77 -17.33 -20.79
CA GLY A 124 2.64 -16.37 -19.69
C GLY A 124 1.70 -15.20 -19.96
N ILE A 125 0.87 -15.27 -21.02
CA ILE A 125 -0.05 -14.20 -21.40
C ILE A 125 -1.36 -14.32 -20.60
N ALA A 126 -1.75 -13.23 -19.94
CA ALA A 126 -3.01 -13.12 -19.24
C ALA A 126 -4.17 -12.93 -20.24
N LEU A 127 -5.18 -13.80 -20.17
CA LEU A 127 -6.33 -13.80 -21.10
C LEU A 127 -7.64 -13.57 -20.32
N VAL A 128 -8.60 -12.89 -20.96
CA VAL A 128 -9.95 -12.66 -20.39
C VAL A 128 -10.69 -13.97 -20.16
N SER A 129 -10.47 -14.95 -21.02
CA SER A 129 -10.98 -16.30 -20.86
C SER A 129 -9.99 -17.29 -21.44
N TYR A 130 -9.79 -18.39 -20.73
CA TYR A 130 -9.00 -19.51 -21.18
C TYR A 130 -9.93 -20.57 -21.77
N GLY A 131 -9.53 -21.15 -22.90
CA GLY A 131 -10.22 -22.30 -23.47
C GLY A 131 -10.29 -23.47 -22.48
N PRO A 132 -11.23 -24.41 -22.67
CA PRO A 132 -11.45 -25.52 -21.75
C PRO A 132 -10.20 -26.39 -21.54
N ASP A 133 -9.30 -26.42 -22.52
CA ASP A 133 -8.08 -27.24 -22.54
C ASP A 133 -6.83 -26.51 -21.99
N ALA A 134 -6.96 -25.25 -21.56
CA ALA A 134 -5.81 -24.52 -21.00
C ALA A 134 -5.32 -25.21 -19.70
N PRO A 135 -4.02 -25.52 -19.61
CA PRO A 135 -3.51 -26.26 -18.47
C PRO A 135 -3.56 -25.41 -17.19
N LEU A 136 -3.71 -26.10 -16.06
CA LEU A 136 -3.42 -25.52 -14.75
C LEU A 136 -1.92 -25.64 -14.48
N VAL A 137 -1.30 -24.52 -14.15
CA VAL A 137 0.11 -24.43 -13.75
C VAL A 137 0.23 -23.81 -12.36
N PRO A 138 1.15 -24.28 -11.50
CA PRO A 138 1.41 -23.61 -10.24
C PRO A 138 1.84 -22.16 -10.49
N SER A 139 1.23 -21.19 -9.81
CA SER A 139 1.51 -19.77 -10.06
C SER A 139 2.99 -19.42 -9.91
N VAL A 140 3.68 -20.01 -8.92
CA VAL A 140 5.13 -19.78 -8.71
C VAL A 140 6.01 -20.31 -9.83
N ALA A 141 5.48 -21.20 -10.69
CA ALA A 141 6.24 -21.85 -11.75
C ALA A 141 6.30 -20.99 -13.03
N VAL A 142 5.46 -19.95 -13.15
CA VAL A 142 5.55 -18.96 -14.24
C VAL A 142 6.46 -17.81 -13.80
N PRO A 143 7.66 -17.66 -14.39
CA PRO A 143 8.59 -16.59 -14.02
C PRO A 143 7.98 -15.20 -14.19
N GLU A 144 8.30 -14.28 -13.28
CA GLU A 144 7.78 -12.90 -13.32
C GLU A 144 8.03 -12.22 -14.68
N GLY A 145 9.25 -12.35 -15.21
CA GLY A 145 9.62 -11.75 -16.50
C GLY A 145 8.91 -12.35 -17.73
N THR A 146 8.19 -13.46 -17.58
CA THR A 146 7.38 -14.04 -18.67
C THR A 146 5.90 -13.68 -18.58
N ARG A 147 5.46 -13.09 -17.45
CA ARG A 147 4.07 -12.68 -17.25
C ARG A 147 3.78 -11.42 -18.06
N ARG A 148 2.80 -11.49 -18.96
CA ARG A 148 2.46 -10.42 -19.89
C ARG A 148 0.96 -10.22 -19.96
N LEU A 149 0.52 -8.97 -20.16
CA LEU A 149 -0.89 -8.64 -20.32
C LEU A 149 -1.35 -8.69 -21.78
N SER A 150 -0.38 -8.59 -22.68
CA SER A 150 -0.62 -8.51 -24.11
C SER A 150 0.60 -9.01 -24.85
N ALA A 151 0.42 -9.37 -26.11
CA ALA A 151 1.53 -9.64 -27.01
C ALA A 151 1.10 -9.29 -28.44
N ALA A 152 2.08 -9.00 -29.30
CA ALA A 152 1.85 -8.96 -30.73
C ALA A 152 2.71 -10.02 -31.42
N GLN A 153 2.09 -10.81 -32.30
CA GLN A 153 2.79 -11.74 -33.17
C GLN A 153 2.88 -11.15 -34.57
N VAL A 154 4.07 -11.14 -35.16
CA VAL A 154 4.33 -10.55 -36.47
C VAL A 154 4.90 -11.61 -37.39
N THR A 155 4.27 -11.84 -38.53
CA THR A 155 4.71 -12.79 -39.55
C THR A 155 5.47 -12.04 -40.63
N LEU A 156 6.73 -12.43 -40.83
CA LEU A 156 7.66 -11.81 -41.77
C LEU A 156 8.24 -12.84 -42.74
N GLY A 157 8.41 -12.45 -44.00
CA GLY A 157 9.24 -13.12 -44.98
C GLY A 157 10.63 -12.47 -45.05
N ILE A 158 11.66 -13.19 -44.60
CA ILE A 158 13.05 -12.73 -44.58
C ILE A 158 13.89 -13.71 -45.41
N ALA A 159 14.50 -13.23 -46.49
CA ALA A 159 15.35 -14.03 -47.38
C ALA A 159 14.71 -15.36 -47.86
N GLY A 160 13.39 -15.34 -48.12
CA GLY A 160 12.63 -16.52 -48.58
C GLY A 160 12.11 -17.43 -47.47
N ILE A 161 12.42 -17.12 -46.19
CA ILE A 161 11.91 -17.85 -45.03
C ILE A 161 10.79 -17.05 -44.38
N THR A 162 9.62 -17.68 -44.18
CA THR A 162 8.53 -17.11 -43.38
C THR A 162 8.72 -17.47 -41.91
N THR A 163 8.68 -16.47 -41.03
CA THR A 163 8.79 -16.64 -39.57
C THR A 163 7.75 -15.79 -38.86
N THR A 164 7.17 -16.32 -37.77
CA THR A 164 6.28 -15.56 -36.89
C THR A 164 7.01 -15.26 -35.58
N VAL A 165 7.25 -13.99 -35.32
CA VAL A 165 8.01 -13.51 -34.16
C VAL A 165 7.09 -12.90 -33.12
N ASP A 166 7.39 -13.16 -31.85
CA ASP A 166 6.77 -12.47 -30.71
C ASP A 166 7.44 -11.10 -30.55
N ALA A 167 6.69 -10.04 -30.87
CA ALA A 167 7.16 -8.66 -30.82
C ALA A 167 7.09 -8.04 -29.42
N GLY A 168 6.67 -8.79 -28.41
CA GLY A 168 6.61 -8.33 -27.01
C GLY A 168 5.29 -7.66 -26.63
N ASP A 169 5.31 -7.00 -25.46
CA ASP A 169 4.17 -6.29 -24.88
C ASP A 169 3.72 -5.13 -25.77
N LEU A 170 2.43 -4.86 -25.84
CA LEU A 170 1.93 -3.61 -26.40
C LEU A 170 2.31 -2.48 -25.43
N THR A 171 3.00 -1.45 -25.93
CA THR A 171 3.52 -0.38 -25.06
C THR A 171 2.93 0.98 -25.38
N TYR A 172 2.55 1.73 -24.35
CA TYR A 172 2.27 3.15 -24.46
C TYR A 172 3.57 3.93 -24.27
N ARG A 173 3.91 4.77 -25.26
CA ARG A 173 5.11 5.62 -25.26
C ARG A 173 4.72 7.06 -24.93
N PHE A 174 5.48 7.69 -24.04
CA PHE A 174 5.35 9.12 -23.76
C PHE A 174 6.70 9.72 -23.37
N ALA A 175 6.82 11.04 -23.53
CA ALA A 175 8.00 11.78 -23.11
C ALA A 175 7.85 12.28 -21.67
N ASP A 176 8.82 11.97 -20.83
CA ASP A 176 8.98 12.47 -19.48
C ASP A 176 10.15 13.49 -19.45
N PRO A 177 10.00 14.66 -18.82
CA PRO A 177 11.05 15.68 -18.78
C PRO A 177 12.35 15.25 -18.11
N VAL A 178 12.30 14.25 -17.22
CA VAL A 178 13.45 13.77 -16.42
C VAL A 178 13.98 12.46 -17.00
N LEU A 179 13.08 11.53 -17.33
CA LEU A 179 13.45 10.18 -17.78
C LEU A 179 13.63 10.08 -19.31
N GLY A 180 13.22 11.10 -20.06
CA GLY A 180 13.20 11.05 -21.52
C GLY A 180 12.04 10.18 -22.01
N GLU A 181 12.29 9.31 -22.98
CA GLU A 181 11.23 8.46 -23.49
C GLU A 181 10.92 7.28 -22.55
N VAL A 182 9.67 7.19 -22.12
CA VAL A 182 9.18 6.15 -21.22
C VAL A 182 8.21 5.23 -21.96
N TRP A 183 8.37 3.93 -21.73
CA TRP A 183 7.58 2.86 -22.36
C TRP A 183 6.87 2.08 -21.26
N ARG A 184 5.54 2.02 -21.31
CA ARG A 184 4.73 1.29 -20.32
C ARG A 184 3.87 0.22 -20.98
N PRO A 185 3.83 -1.03 -20.45
CA PRO A 185 2.90 -2.03 -20.93
C PRO A 185 1.45 -1.55 -20.83
N ALA A 186 0.69 -1.73 -21.91
CA ALA A 186 -0.74 -1.46 -21.92
C ALA A 186 -1.50 -2.50 -21.09
N GLY A 187 -2.52 -2.08 -20.35
CA GLY A 187 -3.31 -2.96 -19.48
C GLY A 187 -4.80 -2.63 -19.48
N GLY A 188 -5.61 -3.59 -19.04
CA GLY A 188 -7.04 -3.40 -18.83
C GLY A 188 -7.33 -2.70 -17.50
N VAL A 189 -8.47 -2.02 -17.43
CA VAL A 189 -8.96 -1.35 -16.23
C VAL A 189 -10.49 -1.29 -16.22
N PRO A 190 -11.15 -1.31 -15.05
CA PRO A 190 -12.56 -0.97 -14.97
C PRO A 190 -12.86 0.40 -15.62
N PRO A 191 -13.98 0.54 -16.36
CA PRO A 191 -14.41 1.80 -16.95
C PRO A 191 -14.42 2.99 -15.98
N VAL A 192 -14.74 2.72 -14.72
CA VAL A 192 -14.74 3.70 -13.63
C VAL A 192 -14.02 3.09 -12.44
N THR A 193 -13.12 3.85 -11.84
CA THR A 193 -12.47 3.49 -10.58
C THR A 193 -12.75 4.55 -9.51
N LEU A 194 -12.98 4.10 -8.28
CA LEU A 194 -13.21 4.96 -7.11
C LEU A 194 -12.16 4.65 -6.05
N GLU A 195 -11.47 5.67 -5.53
CA GLU A 195 -10.45 5.50 -4.49
C GLU A 195 -10.73 6.46 -3.32
N LEU A 196 -10.88 5.91 -2.12
CA LEU A 196 -10.89 6.68 -0.88
C LEU A 196 -9.46 7.08 -0.52
N ASP A 197 -9.30 8.29 0.04
CA ASP A 197 -7.99 8.81 0.45
C ASP A 197 -7.35 8.06 1.64
N ARG A 198 -8.12 7.21 2.33
CA ARG A 198 -7.70 6.42 3.48
C ARG A 198 -8.47 5.10 3.57
N GLY A 199 -7.88 4.10 4.23
CA GLY A 199 -8.51 2.79 4.49
C GLY A 199 -9.06 2.63 5.92
N LEU A 200 -8.75 3.57 6.82
CA LEU A 200 -9.19 3.57 8.21
C LEU A 200 -9.44 5.00 8.66
N GLU A 201 -10.57 5.23 9.33
CA GLU A 201 -10.90 6.46 10.05
C GLU A 201 -11.19 6.11 11.51
N TRP A 202 -10.70 6.93 12.44
CA TRP A 202 -10.98 6.73 13.86
C TRP A 202 -12.15 7.60 14.31
N ALA A 203 -12.96 7.07 15.22
CA ALA A 203 -14.07 7.79 15.83
C ALA A 203 -14.14 7.48 17.33
N ARG A 204 -14.69 8.42 18.10
CA ARG A 204 -15.05 8.18 19.51
C ARG A 204 -16.47 7.61 19.55
N ALA A 205 -16.61 6.40 20.10
CA ALA A 205 -17.91 5.73 20.19
C ALA A 205 -18.91 6.57 20.99
N GLY A 206 -20.16 6.64 20.53
CA GLY A 206 -21.24 7.39 21.16
C GLY A 206 -21.12 8.92 21.08
N GLN A 207 -20.08 9.47 20.44
CA GLN A 207 -19.91 10.91 20.24
C GLN A 207 -20.34 11.33 18.83
N PRO A 208 -20.78 12.58 18.62
CA PRO A 208 -21.02 13.12 17.29
C PRO A 208 -19.74 13.09 16.44
N LEU A 209 -19.81 12.41 15.30
CA LEU A 209 -18.77 12.37 14.28
C LEU A 209 -19.12 13.35 13.17
N THR A 210 -18.15 14.19 12.79
CA THR A 210 -18.18 14.94 11.52
C THR A 210 -16.82 14.81 10.85
N ARG A 211 -16.77 14.15 9.69
CA ARG A 211 -15.52 13.90 8.97
C ARG A 211 -15.68 14.13 7.49
N THR A 212 -14.70 14.82 6.90
CA THR A 212 -14.60 14.98 5.45
C THR A 212 -13.72 13.86 4.91
N VAL A 213 -14.24 13.14 3.92
CA VAL A 213 -13.56 12.04 3.24
C VAL A 213 -13.46 12.38 1.76
N ARG A 214 -12.25 12.25 1.19
CA ARG A 214 -12.02 12.50 -0.23
C ARG A 214 -12.14 11.18 -1.00
N VAL A 215 -12.93 11.21 -2.07
CA VAL A 215 -13.02 10.12 -3.05
C VAL A 215 -12.54 10.64 -4.39
N THR A 216 -11.54 9.98 -4.96
CA THR A 216 -11.13 10.21 -6.34
C THR A 216 -11.93 9.27 -7.24
N VAL A 217 -12.75 9.83 -8.12
CA VAL A 217 -13.47 9.10 -9.16
C VAL A 217 -12.77 9.34 -10.48
N ARG A 218 -12.38 8.27 -11.18
CA ARG A 218 -11.70 8.34 -12.48
C ARG A 218 -12.48 7.58 -13.52
N SER A 219 -12.74 8.25 -14.65
CA SER A 219 -13.21 7.62 -15.88
C SER A 219 -12.01 7.14 -16.70
N HIS A 220 -12.07 5.91 -17.19
CA HIS A 220 -11.08 5.34 -18.13
C HIS A 220 -11.66 5.19 -19.55
N THR A 221 -12.91 5.62 -19.77
CA THR A 221 -13.61 5.48 -21.05
C THR A 221 -13.27 6.61 -22.01
N ALA A 222 -13.31 6.33 -23.32
CA ALA A 222 -13.13 7.33 -24.38
C ALA A 222 -14.34 8.27 -24.58
N ARG A 223 -15.44 8.08 -23.84
CA ARG A 223 -16.67 8.87 -23.93
C ARG A 223 -17.15 9.33 -22.56
N PRO A 224 -17.91 10.44 -22.47
CA PRO A 224 -18.56 10.84 -21.23
C PRO A 224 -19.48 9.76 -20.68
N ARG A 225 -19.60 9.69 -19.36
CA ARG A 225 -20.38 8.66 -18.66
C ARG A 225 -21.11 9.26 -17.46
N ALA A 226 -22.42 9.01 -17.38
CA ALA A 226 -23.23 9.35 -16.22
C ALA A 226 -23.14 8.25 -15.17
N LEU A 227 -22.96 8.66 -13.91
CA LEU A 227 -22.77 7.82 -12.74
C LEU A 227 -23.85 8.17 -11.72
N LYS A 228 -24.42 7.15 -11.08
CA LYS A 228 -25.25 7.32 -9.88
C LYS A 228 -24.48 6.78 -8.68
N LEU A 229 -24.16 7.64 -7.72
CA LEU A 229 -23.38 7.25 -6.55
C LEU A 229 -24.18 6.29 -5.66
N ARG A 230 -23.46 5.38 -5.00
CA ARG A 230 -23.97 4.39 -4.06
C ARG A 230 -23.07 4.36 -2.84
N TYR A 231 -23.67 4.10 -1.68
CA TYR A 231 -22.94 4.10 -0.42
C TYR A 231 -23.26 2.84 0.35
N LEU A 232 -22.22 2.18 0.85
CA LEU A 232 -22.33 1.27 1.98
C LEU A 232 -22.17 2.11 3.24
N LEU A 233 -23.25 2.24 4.02
CA LEU A 233 -23.29 3.08 5.22
C LEU A 233 -23.52 2.21 6.45
N PRO A 234 -22.72 2.39 7.52
CA PRO A 234 -23.01 1.75 8.79
C PRO A 234 -24.20 2.45 9.47
N PRO A 235 -24.98 1.73 10.31
CA PRO A 235 -26.07 2.33 11.06
C PRO A 235 -25.61 3.54 11.87
N GLY A 236 -26.35 4.64 11.78
CA GLY A 236 -26.07 5.88 12.51
C GLY A 236 -25.19 6.89 11.78
N LEU A 237 -24.63 6.55 10.61
CA LEU A 237 -23.98 7.52 9.72
C LEU A 237 -24.81 7.89 8.50
N ARG A 238 -24.60 9.12 8.03
CA ARG A 238 -25.10 9.61 6.75
C ARG A 238 -24.01 10.38 6.00
N VAL A 239 -24.16 10.44 4.68
CA VAL A 239 -23.30 11.18 3.77
C VAL A 239 -24.00 12.48 3.35
N GLU A 240 -23.26 13.58 3.35
CA GLU A 240 -23.71 14.89 2.89
C GLU A 240 -22.65 15.52 1.96
N GLY A 241 -23.05 16.53 1.16
CA GLY A 241 -22.11 17.36 0.39
C GLY A 241 -21.78 16.88 -1.02
N VAL A 242 -22.42 15.82 -1.51
CA VAL A 242 -22.21 15.28 -2.86
C VAL A 242 -23.55 15.02 -3.56
N PRO A 243 -23.63 15.20 -4.90
CA PRO A 243 -24.85 14.91 -5.65
C PRO A 243 -25.08 13.39 -5.81
N ASP A 244 -26.34 12.97 -5.95
CA ASP A 244 -26.69 11.57 -6.21
C ASP A 244 -26.18 11.07 -7.57
N THR A 245 -26.03 12.00 -8.52
CA THR A 245 -25.58 11.73 -9.88
C THR A 245 -24.46 12.67 -10.31
N LEU A 246 -23.58 12.15 -11.15
CA LEU A 246 -22.34 12.78 -11.60
C LEU A 246 -22.12 12.40 -13.06
N THR A 247 -21.78 13.35 -13.93
CA THR A 247 -21.29 13.05 -15.29
C THR A 247 -19.80 13.33 -15.36
N LEU A 248 -19.03 12.31 -15.72
CA LEU A 248 -17.61 12.43 -16.03
C LEU A 248 -17.40 12.54 -17.54
N ALA A 249 -16.51 13.43 -17.96
CA ALA A 249 -15.99 13.45 -19.32
C ALA A 249 -15.07 12.23 -19.57
N ALA A 250 -14.70 12.03 -20.84
CA ALA A 250 -13.75 10.99 -21.23
C ALA A 250 -12.41 11.20 -20.51
N GLY A 251 -11.89 10.17 -19.85
CA GLY A 251 -10.62 10.24 -19.11
C GLY A 251 -10.62 11.16 -17.88
N GLU A 252 -11.76 11.72 -17.48
CA GLU A 252 -11.81 12.71 -16.40
C GLU A 252 -11.46 12.08 -15.03
N VAL A 253 -10.66 12.80 -14.25
CA VAL A 253 -10.47 12.56 -12.82
C VAL A 253 -11.20 13.66 -12.05
N ARG A 254 -12.10 13.28 -11.15
CA ARG A 254 -12.82 14.21 -10.28
C ARG A 254 -12.66 13.82 -8.82
N GLU A 255 -12.34 14.80 -7.99
CA GLU A 255 -12.32 14.64 -6.55
C GLU A 255 -13.66 15.06 -5.96
N LEU A 256 -14.22 14.21 -5.11
CA LEU A 256 -15.44 14.45 -4.36
C LEU A 256 -15.08 14.52 -2.87
N PHE A 257 -15.66 15.49 -2.17
CA PHE A 257 -15.48 15.66 -0.72
C PHE A 257 -16.80 15.35 -0.02
N LEU A 258 -16.88 14.16 0.58
CA LEU A 258 -18.06 13.67 1.28
C LEU A 258 -17.96 14.04 2.75
N THR A 259 -19.04 14.55 3.34
CA THR A 259 -19.10 14.78 4.78
C THR A 259 -19.88 13.65 5.43
N LEU A 260 -19.18 12.82 6.22
CA LEU A 260 -19.79 11.82 7.09
C LEU A 260 -20.26 12.49 8.37
N ARG A 261 -21.54 12.33 8.70
CA ARG A 261 -22.14 12.84 9.95
C ARG A 261 -22.92 11.77 10.67
N GLY A 262 -22.88 11.79 12.00
CA GLY A 262 -23.74 10.95 12.83
C GLY A 262 -23.06 10.47 14.09
N THR A 263 -23.45 9.29 14.58
CA THR A 263 -22.89 8.68 15.78
C THR A 263 -22.79 7.18 15.57
N LEU A 264 -21.69 6.59 16.02
CA LEU A 264 -21.40 5.16 15.89
C LEU A 264 -21.35 4.50 17.26
N ALA A 265 -21.88 3.27 17.34
CA ALA A 265 -21.62 2.38 18.46
C ALA A 265 -20.14 1.94 18.47
N GLU A 266 -19.62 1.50 19.62
CA GLU A 266 -18.27 0.93 19.69
C GLU A 266 -18.14 -0.28 18.74
N GLY A 267 -17.06 -0.33 17.98
CA GLY A 267 -16.80 -1.40 17.03
C GLY A 267 -16.19 -0.91 15.71
N ARG A 268 -15.92 -1.89 14.83
CA ARG A 268 -15.46 -1.66 13.47
C ARG A 268 -16.66 -1.57 12.53
N HIS A 269 -16.76 -0.48 11.79
CA HIS A 269 -17.84 -0.21 10.85
C HIS A 269 -17.31 -0.10 9.44
N GLU A 270 -18.06 -0.58 8.44
CA GLU A 270 -17.68 -0.48 7.04
C GLU A 270 -18.33 0.74 6.39
N PHE A 271 -17.54 1.54 5.69
CA PHE A 271 -18.01 2.61 4.82
C PHE A 271 -17.47 2.38 3.42
N GLY A 272 -18.33 2.41 2.41
CA GLY A 272 -17.94 2.21 1.01
C GLY A 272 -18.61 3.18 0.07
N VAL A 273 -17.93 3.51 -1.02
CA VAL A 273 -18.43 4.38 -2.09
C VAL A 273 -18.38 3.63 -3.40
N GLY A 274 -19.52 3.52 -4.06
CA GLY A 274 -19.66 2.93 -5.39
C GLY A 274 -20.32 3.88 -6.37
N ALA A 275 -20.29 3.52 -7.64
CA ALA A 275 -21.02 4.18 -8.70
C ALA A 275 -21.71 3.15 -9.59
N GLU A 276 -22.93 3.44 -10.00
CA GLU A 276 -23.67 2.66 -10.98
C GLU A 276 -23.68 3.41 -12.32
N SER A 277 -23.42 2.69 -13.41
CA SER A 277 -23.54 3.21 -14.77
C SER A 277 -23.84 2.08 -15.75
N GLU A 278 -24.81 2.28 -16.64
CA GLU A 278 -25.18 1.30 -17.68
C GLU A 278 -25.42 -0.13 -17.13
N GLY A 279 -26.08 -0.22 -15.97
CA GLY A 279 -26.38 -1.50 -15.32
C GLY A 279 -25.19 -2.19 -14.63
N THR A 280 -24.00 -1.57 -14.62
CA THR A 280 -22.80 -2.07 -13.95
C THR A 280 -22.53 -1.26 -12.69
N THR A 281 -22.18 -1.94 -11.59
CA THR A 281 -21.73 -1.30 -10.35
C THR A 281 -20.20 -1.35 -10.26
N TYR A 282 -19.60 -0.19 -10.03
CA TYR A 282 -18.17 -0.02 -9.77
C TYR A 282 -17.99 0.31 -8.29
N ALA A 283 -17.18 -0.47 -7.61
CA ALA A 283 -16.92 -0.31 -6.18
C ALA A 283 -15.44 -0.50 -5.84
N GLU A 284 -14.56 -0.34 -6.83
CA GLU A 284 -13.13 -0.62 -6.72
C GLU A 284 -12.32 0.51 -7.33
N GLY A 285 -11.09 0.64 -6.85
CA GLY A 285 -10.04 1.45 -7.45
C GLY A 285 -8.71 0.72 -7.32
N PHE A 286 -7.61 1.40 -7.64
CA PHE A 286 -6.28 0.82 -7.45
C PHE A 286 -5.30 1.88 -6.99
N ARG A 287 -4.38 1.46 -6.12
CA ARG A 287 -3.19 2.24 -5.82
C ARG A 287 -2.10 1.86 -6.81
N LEU A 288 -1.52 2.86 -7.49
CA LEU A 288 -0.39 2.67 -8.38
C LEU A 288 0.91 2.57 -7.57
N ILE A 289 1.68 1.50 -7.80
CA ILE A 289 3.06 1.36 -7.33
C ILE A 289 3.96 1.52 -8.55
N ASP A 290 4.71 2.62 -8.59
CA ASP A 290 5.44 3.07 -9.77
C ASP A 290 6.78 3.66 -9.32
N TYR A 291 7.82 2.81 -9.32
CA TYR A 291 9.19 3.21 -9.04
C TYR A 291 10.03 3.04 -10.30
N PRO A 292 11.11 3.83 -10.49
CA PRO A 292 11.94 3.75 -11.70
C PRO A 292 12.53 2.37 -12.01
N HIS A 293 12.63 1.48 -11.02
CA HIS A 293 13.26 0.17 -11.14
C HIS A 293 12.26 -1.00 -11.26
N ILE A 294 10.94 -0.74 -11.32
CA ILE A 294 9.91 -1.77 -11.49
C ILE A 294 8.90 -1.39 -12.59
N ARG A 295 8.18 -2.37 -13.12
CA ARG A 295 6.99 -2.10 -13.95
C ARG A 295 5.87 -1.54 -13.05
N PRO A 296 5.01 -0.63 -13.56
CA PRO A 296 3.88 -0.13 -12.79
C PRO A 296 2.94 -1.27 -12.35
N ILE A 297 2.67 -1.35 -11.05
CA ILE A 297 1.78 -2.36 -10.46
C ILE A 297 0.51 -1.65 -9.98
N ARG A 298 -0.66 -2.22 -10.31
CA ARG A 298 -1.97 -1.69 -9.90
C ARG A 298 -2.52 -2.56 -8.80
N LEU A 299 -2.46 -2.08 -7.57
CA LEU A 299 -2.98 -2.81 -6.43
C LEU A 299 -4.46 -2.48 -6.26
N TYR A 300 -5.32 -3.28 -6.88
CA TYR A 300 -6.77 -3.12 -6.80
C TYR A 300 -7.28 -3.34 -5.37
N ARG A 301 -8.21 -2.49 -4.96
CA ARG A 301 -8.87 -2.51 -3.65
C ARG A 301 -10.30 -2.04 -3.79
N SER A 302 -11.17 -2.55 -2.93
CA SER A 302 -12.50 -1.99 -2.76
C SER A 302 -12.39 -0.51 -2.38
N SER A 303 -13.28 0.31 -2.92
CA SER A 303 -13.46 1.72 -2.55
C SER A 303 -14.21 1.79 -1.22
N ALA A 304 -13.57 1.26 -0.19
CA ALA A 304 -14.11 1.15 1.15
C ALA A 304 -13.02 1.43 2.19
N MET A 305 -13.47 1.87 3.36
CA MET A 305 -12.65 2.07 4.54
C MET A 305 -13.38 1.55 5.75
N TYR A 306 -12.64 1.24 6.80
CA TYR A 306 -13.22 1.02 8.11
C TYR A 306 -13.33 2.33 8.88
N VAL A 307 -14.42 2.50 9.63
CA VAL A 307 -14.52 3.51 10.69
C VAL A 307 -14.43 2.76 12.02
N GLN A 308 -13.29 2.89 12.71
CA GLN A 308 -13.07 2.28 14.01
C GLN A 308 -13.56 3.21 15.11
N ALA A 309 -14.76 2.93 15.62
CA ALA A 309 -15.33 3.63 16.75
C ALA A 309 -14.85 2.97 18.05
N VAL A 310 -14.14 3.73 18.88
CA VAL A 310 -13.58 3.25 20.15
C VAL A 310 -14.14 4.03 21.33
N THR A 311 -14.54 3.33 22.39
CA THR A 311 -14.83 3.98 23.66
C THR A 311 -13.52 4.44 24.27
N VAL A 312 -13.26 5.74 24.22
CA VAL A 312 -12.05 6.37 24.74
C VAL A 312 -12.34 7.72 25.41
N THR A 313 -11.81 7.86 26.61
CA THR A 313 -11.82 9.09 27.40
C THR A 313 -10.54 9.87 27.09
N VAL A 314 -10.72 11.09 26.59
CA VAL A 314 -9.62 12.03 26.31
C VAL A 314 -9.72 13.18 27.32
N PRO A 315 -8.68 13.45 28.13
CA PRO A 315 -8.69 14.55 29.07
C PRO A 315 -8.76 15.89 28.33
N ARG A 316 -9.51 16.84 28.89
CA ARG A 316 -9.78 18.14 28.23
C ARG A 316 -8.53 19.00 28.09
N GLU A 317 -7.59 18.86 29.03
CA GLU A 317 -6.35 19.60 29.10
C GLU A 317 -5.30 19.08 28.11
N LEU A 318 -5.50 17.88 27.54
CA LEU A 318 -4.52 17.22 26.69
C LEU A 318 -4.23 18.04 25.42
N ARG A 319 -2.97 18.46 25.27
CA ARG A 319 -2.46 19.24 24.14
C ARG A 319 -1.13 18.63 23.71
N VAL A 320 -1.07 18.11 22.50
CA VAL A 320 0.05 17.29 22.01
C VAL A 320 0.86 18.05 20.96
N ALA A 321 2.18 18.13 21.16
CA ALA A 321 3.14 18.38 20.09
C ALA A 321 3.73 17.04 19.64
N TYR A 322 3.68 16.74 18.34
CA TYR A 322 4.05 15.44 17.80
C TYR A 322 5.19 15.58 16.78
N VAL A 323 6.35 15.00 17.09
CA VAL A 323 7.51 14.94 16.19
C VAL A 323 7.44 13.63 15.42
N ALA A 324 7.18 13.71 14.12
CA ALA A 324 6.97 12.54 13.28
C ALA A 324 8.22 11.66 13.13
N GLY A 325 8.01 10.35 13.17
CA GLY A 325 9.03 9.34 12.91
C GLY A 325 9.00 8.78 11.48
N VAL A 326 9.65 7.63 11.28
CA VAL A 326 9.69 6.94 9.98
C VAL A 326 8.46 6.06 9.81
N SER A 327 7.80 6.16 8.64
CA SER A 327 6.57 5.40 8.34
C SER A 327 5.50 5.56 9.43
N ASP A 328 5.41 6.77 9.97
CA ASP A 328 4.60 7.07 11.14
C ASP A 328 3.17 7.43 10.75
N ALA A 329 2.23 6.55 11.09
CA ALA A 329 0.80 6.73 10.91
C ALA A 329 0.06 6.94 12.25
N VAL A 330 0.76 7.30 13.33
CA VAL A 330 0.17 7.54 14.66
C VAL A 330 -0.46 8.93 14.75
N ALA A 331 0.19 9.97 14.23
CA ALA A 331 -0.33 11.34 14.30
C ALA A 331 -1.74 11.52 13.69
N PRO A 332 -2.06 10.95 12.50
CA PRO A 332 -3.42 10.98 11.95
C PRO A 332 -4.46 10.33 12.87
N VAL A 333 -4.08 9.34 13.67
CA VAL A 333 -4.99 8.68 14.62
C VAL A 333 -5.35 9.60 15.77
N LEU A 334 -4.40 10.41 16.27
CA LEU A 334 -4.69 11.42 17.28
C LEU A 334 -5.71 12.44 16.79
N VAL A 335 -5.58 12.88 15.53
CA VAL A 335 -6.53 13.79 14.89
C VAL A 335 -7.90 13.12 14.73
N GLY A 336 -7.95 11.86 14.28
CA GLY A 336 -9.20 11.10 14.14
C GLY A 336 -9.93 10.91 15.47
N LEU A 337 -9.20 10.75 16.57
CA LEU A 337 -9.73 10.71 17.94
C LEU A 337 -10.02 12.08 18.56
N GLU A 338 -9.89 13.16 17.79
CA GLU A 338 -10.17 14.55 18.21
C GLU A 338 -9.26 15.05 19.34
N ILE A 339 -8.03 14.54 19.38
CA ILE A 339 -7.00 14.98 20.33
C ILE A 339 -6.30 16.21 19.74
N PRO A 340 -6.26 17.36 20.45
CA PRO A 340 -5.58 18.57 19.98
C PRO A 340 -4.08 18.31 19.75
N THR A 341 -3.70 18.16 18.48
CA THR A 341 -2.35 17.72 18.07
C THR A 341 -1.76 18.70 17.06
N THR A 342 -0.53 19.16 17.32
CA THR A 342 0.28 19.92 16.38
C THR A 342 1.45 19.04 15.95
N VAL A 343 1.53 18.71 14.66
CA VAL A 343 2.69 18.01 14.10
C VAL A 343 3.82 19.02 13.92
N VAL A 344 4.99 18.70 14.43
CA VAL A 344 6.16 19.60 14.50
C VAL A 344 7.34 18.91 13.83
N THR A 345 8.06 19.66 12.99
CA THR A 345 9.32 19.19 12.39
C THR A 345 10.48 19.34 13.37
N VAL A 346 11.56 18.58 13.18
CA VAL A 346 12.72 18.64 14.09
C VAL A 346 13.35 20.04 14.10
N ASP A 347 13.37 20.74 12.97
CA ASP A 347 13.93 22.10 12.83
C ASP A 347 13.11 23.17 13.57
N GLU A 348 11.82 22.95 13.80
CA GLU A 348 10.96 23.86 14.56
C GLU A 348 11.14 23.70 16.07
N LEU A 349 11.62 22.55 16.55
CA LEU A 349 11.72 22.25 17.97
C LEU A 349 12.47 23.33 18.76
N PRO A 350 13.66 23.82 18.37
CA PRO A 350 14.40 24.82 19.14
C PRO A 350 13.58 26.10 19.44
N LEU A 351 12.70 26.48 18.52
CA LEU A 351 11.89 27.70 18.60
C LEU A 351 10.47 27.46 19.14
N LEU A 352 10.03 26.20 19.21
CA LEU A 352 8.70 25.83 19.67
C LEU A 352 8.48 26.22 21.14
N ASP A 353 7.42 26.97 21.42
CA ASP A 353 6.95 27.23 22.79
C ASP A 353 6.32 25.96 23.40
N LEU A 354 7.15 25.19 24.13
CA LEU A 354 6.73 23.95 24.78
C LEU A 354 5.69 24.16 25.88
N GLY A 355 5.50 25.40 26.39
CA GLY A 355 4.51 25.72 27.41
C GLY A 355 3.06 25.59 26.92
N ARG A 356 2.83 25.54 25.60
CA ARG A 356 1.50 25.39 24.99
C ARG A 356 0.97 23.96 24.99
N TYR A 357 1.83 23.00 25.32
CA TYR A 357 1.55 21.58 25.24
C TYR A 357 1.66 20.95 26.63
N THR A 358 0.81 19.97 26.90
CA THR A 358 0.97 19.11 28.08
C THR A 358 1.92 17.96 27.79
N THR A 359 1.97 17.56 26.51
CA THR A 359 2.67 16.34 26.08
C THR A 359 3.43 16.58 24.78
N VAL A 360 4.70 16.17 24.74
CA VAL A 360 5.48 16.04 23.51
C VAL A 360 5.62 14.55 23.20
N VAL A 361 5.38 14.17 21.95
CA VAL A 361 5.55 12.81 21.45
C VAL A 361 6.69 12.79 20.45
N ILE A 362 7.62 11.86 20.64
CA ILE A 362 8.64 11.51 19.66
C ILE A 362 8.19 10.22 18.99
N GLY A 363 7.93 10.28 17.68
CA GLY A 363 7.44 9.16 16.89
C GLY A 363 8.46 8.02 16.72
N PRO A 364 7.99 6.85 16.24
CA PRO A 364 8.83 5.67 15.99
C PRO A 364 10.06 6.00 15.15
N ARG A 365 11.25 5.69 15.69
CA ARG A 365 12.55 5.89 15.06
C ARG A 365 12.88 7.33 14.66
N ALA A 366 12.19 8.33 15.21
CA ALA A 366 12.50 9.73 14.92
C ALA A 366 13.95 10.11 15.28
N TYR A 367 14.48 9.59 16.40
CA TYR A 367 15.88 9.80 16.78
C TYR A 367 16.90 9.21 15.80
N GLU A 368 16.57 8.09 15.15
CA GLU A 368 17.45 7.47 14.17
C GLU A 368 17.39 8.21 12.82
N ALA A 369 16.19 8.64 12.41
CA ALA A 369 16.00 9.38 11.17
C ALA A 369 16.55 10.80 11.22
N HIS A 370 16.53 11.40 12.41
CA HIS A 370 16.95 12.79 12.66
C HIS A 370 17.97 12.83 13.80
N PRO A 371 19.26 12.55 13.54
CA PRO A 371 20.30 12.60 14.56
C PRO A 371 20.36 13.95 15.30
N GLU A 372 20.01 15.05 14.63
CA GLU A 372 19.90 16.40 15.19
C GLU A 372 18.85 16.50 16.31
N LEU A 373 17.82 15.64 16.33
CA LEU A 373 16.83 15.59 17.41
C LEU A 373 17.47 15.26 18.76
N ALA A 374 18.53 14.44 18.78
CA ALA A 374 19.25 14.10 20.02
C ALA A 374 19.84 15.34 20.70
N THR A 375 20.19 16.38 19.94
CA THR A 375 20.71 17.65 20.48
C THR A 375 19.64 18.43 21.25
N GLN A 376 18.35 18.16 21.01
CA GLN A 376 17.22 18.81 21.68
C GLN A 376 16.82 18.11 22.99
N ASN A 377 17.35 16.92 23.28
CA ASN A 377 17.00 16.16 24.48
C ASN A 377 17.23 16.90 25.80
N PRO A 378 18.34 17.63 26.00
CA PRO A 378 18.53 18.40 27.22
C PRO A 378 17.37 19.38 27.48
N ARG A 379 16.90 20.07 26.43
CA ARG A 379 15.77 21.01 26.47
C ARG A 379 14.45 20.28 26.75
N LEU A 380 14.17 19.18 26.04
CA LEU A 380 12.96 18.37 26.26
C LEU A 380 12.91 17.82 27.69
N LEU A 381 14.02 17.26 28.19
CA LEU A 381 14.11 16.73 29.55
C LEU A 381 14.03 17.83 30.61
N GLN A 382 14.53 19.04 30.33
CA GLN A 382 14.32 20.19 31.22
C GLN A 382 12.84 20.60 31.28
N TRP A 383 12.16 20.62 30.14
CA TRP A 383 10.72 20.88 30.09
C TRP A 383 9.90 19.80 30.83
N VAL A 384 10.28 18.52 30.71
CA VAL A 384 9.70 17.44 31.52
C VAL A 384 9.92 17.71 33.01
N ARG A 385 11.13 18.08 33.45
CA ARG A 385 11.39 18.45 34.85
C ARG A 385 10.46 19.55 35.36
N ALA A 386 10.08 20.49 34.49
CA ALA A 386 9.18 21.59 34.82
C ALA A 386 7.70 21.19 34.92
N GLY A 387 7.30 20.01 34.44
CA GLY A 387 5.92 19.49 34.51
C GLY A 387 5.40 18.88 33.21
N GLY A 388 6.16 18.91 32.12
CA GLY A 388 5.75 18.32 30.85
C GLY A 388 5.73 16.80 30.84
N THR A 389 4.99 16.20 29.91
CA THR A 389 5.04 14.76 29.62
C THR A 389 5.78 14.51 28.30
N LEU A 390 6.84 13.70 28.31
CA LEU A 390 7.52 13.26 27.09
C LEU A 390 7.24 11.79 26.85
N VAL A 391 6.60 11.47 25.72
CA VAL A 391 6.36 10.10 25.26
C VAL A 391 7.27 9.80 24.09
N VAL A 392 8.14 8.81 24.22
CA VAL A 392 9.03 8.34 23.14
C VAL A 392 8.57 6.97 22.68
N GLN A 393 8.24 6.86 21.40
CA GLN A 393 7.83 5.61 20.77
C GLN A 393 8.99 4.98 20.02
N TYR A 394 9.25 3.71 20.27
CA TYR A 394 10.11 2.81 19.50
C TYR A 394 11.42 3.44 18.96
N GLY A 395 12.49 3.33 19.73
CA GLY A 395 13.87 3.53 19.26
C GLY A 395 14.66 2.22 19.30
N GLN A 396 15.77 2.16 18.59
CA GLN A 396 16.65 0.99 18.54
C GLN A 396 17.83 1.14 19.53
N PHE A 397 19.03 0.72 19.11
CA PHE A 397 20.22 0.72 19.96
C PHE A 397 20.69 2.12 20.34
N GLU A 398 20.35 3.15 19.57
CA GLU A 398 20.67 4.55 19.83
C GLU A 398 20.10 5.01 21.18
N MET A 399 19.01 4.42 21.66
CA MET A 399 18.39 4.78 22.94
C MET A 399 19.27 4.49 24.16
N ALA A 400 20.24 3.58 24.04
CA ALA A 400 21.25 3.33 25.09
C ALA A 400 22.36 4.40 25.12
N GLY A 401 22.38 5.31 24.15
CA GLY A 401 23.34 6.41 24.07
C GLY A 401 23.20 7.39 25.24
N ALA A 402 24.33 7.98 25.64
CA ALA A 402 24.34 8.98 26.70
C ALA A 402 23.46 10.19 26.34
N GLY A 403 22.57 10.60 27.25
CA GLY A 403 21.68 11.75 27.04
C GLY A 403 20.43 11.46 26.18
N MET A 404 20.26 10.23 25.71
CA MET A 404 19.08 9.84 24.91
C MET A 404 17.84 9.62 25.78
N MET A 405 18.04 8.95 26.91
CA MET A 405 17.02 8.69 27.93
C MET A 405 17.42 9.35 29.25
N PRO A 406 16.47 9.67 30.15
CA PRO A 406 16.82 10.27 31.43
C PRO A 406 17.69 9.35 32.29
N TYR A 407 17.50 8.03 32.19
CA TYR A 407 18.25 7.00 32.92
C TYR A 407 18.66 5.89 31.94
N PRO A 408 19.76 5.16 32.20
CA PRO A 408 20.33 4.22 31.24
C PRO A 408 19.43 2.99 31.03
N VAL A 409 19.48 2.48 29.81
CA VAL A 409 18.94 1.18 29.40
C VAL A 409 19.99 0.45 28.57
N GLY A 410 19.89 -0.88 28.48
CA GLY A 410 20.75 -1.69 27.63
C GLY A 410 19.99 -2.76 26.87
N PHE A 411 20.57 -3.20 25.75
CA PHE A 411 19.96 -4.12 24.80
C PHE A 411 20.87 -5.32 24.56
N THR A 412 20.28 -6.50 24.38
CA THR A 412 20.99 -7.67 23.83
C THR A 412 21.25 -7.49 22.33
N ARG A 413 22.17 -8.31 21.80
CA ARG A 413 22.38 -8.45 20.35
C ARG A 413 22.27 -9.94 19.99
N PRO A 414 21.22 -10.37 19.26
CA PRO A 414 20.15 -9.56 18.68
C PRO A 414 19.22 -8.90 19.73
N ALA A 415 18.58 -7.80 19.35
CA ALA A 415 17.66 -7.08 20.23
C ALA A 415 16.41 -7.91 20.52
N ALA A 416 16.01 -7.94 21.79
CA ALA A 416 14.78 -8.60 22.24
C ALA A 416 13.54 -8.02 21.55
N ARG A 417 12.57 -8.88 21.27
CA ARG A 417 11.33 -8.58 20.55
C ARG A 417 10.26 -9.59 20.93
N VAL A 418 9.00 -9.23 20.69
CA VAL A 418 7.85 -10.13 20.83
C VAL A 418 7.12 -10.12 19.51
N THR A 419 7.26 -11.21 18.76
CA THR A 419 6.84 -11.35 17.37
C THR A 419 5.52 -12.09 17.21
N ILE A 420 5.08 -12.82 18.23
CA ILE A 420 3.81 -13.53 18.20
C ILE A 420 2.67 -12.57 18.58
N GLU A 421 1.73 -12.41 17.67
CA GLU A 421 0.54 -11.57 17.80
C GLU A 421 -0.24 -11.85 19.08
N ASP A 422 -0.31 -13.12 19.50
CA ASP A 422 -1.05 -13.58 20.68
C ASP A 422 -0.18 -13.83 21.93
N ALA A 423 1.09 -13.39 21.92
CA ALA A 423 1.94 -13.54 23.12
C ALA A 423 1.29 -12.87 24.34
N PRO A 424 1.31 -13.53 25.52
CA PRO A 424 0.63 -13.03 26.71
C PRO A 424 1.27 -11.72 27.18
N VAL A 425 0.44 -10.83 27.73
CA VAL A 425 0.88 -9.60 28.38
C VAL A 425 0.58 -9.69 29.87
N THR A 426 1.63 -9.71 30.67
CA THR A 426 1.55 -9.77 32.12
C THR A 426 1.59 -8.35 32.70
N VAL A 427 0.59 -7.99 33.50
CA VAL A 427 0.58 -6.71 34.23
C VAL A 427 1.35 -6.88 35.54
N THR A 428 2.52 -6.25 35.64
CA THR A 428 3.41 -6.34 36.81
C THR A 428 3.13 -5.25 37.85
N GLN A 429 2.51 -4.13 37.44
CA GLN A 429 2.19 -3.00 38.30
C GLN A 429 0.74 -2.54 38.07
N PRO A 430 -0.26 -3.24 38.66
CA PRO A 430 -1.67 -2.97 38.39
C PRO A 430 -2.15 -1.59 38.86
N ALA A 431 -1.43 -0.94 39.78
CA ALA A 431 -1.70 0.42 40.23
C ALA A 431 -1.09 1.51 39.32
N SER A 432 -0.42 1.13 38.22
CA SER A 432 0.14 2.10 37.28
C SER A 432 -0.96 2.93 36.63
N THR A 433 -0.83 4.25 36.68
CA THR A 433 -1.75 5.19 36.02
C THR A 433 -1.76 4.99 34.51
N LEU A 434 -0.65 4.54 33.90
CA LEU A 434 -0.57 4.23 32.47
C LEU A 434 -1.55 3.15 32.03
N LEU A 435 -1.97 2.27 32.95
CA LEU A 435 -2.94 1.20 32.68
C LEU A 435 -4.33 1.49 33.27
N GLY A 436 -4.43 2.46 34.18
CA GLY A 436 -5.66 2.74 34.93
C GLY A 436 -6.40 4.00 34.52
N TRP A 437 -5.74 4.98 33.90
CA TRP A 437 -6.32 6.31 33.65
C TRP A 437 -5.75 6.99 32.39
N PRO A 438 -6.58 7.75 31.64
CA PRO A 438 -8.03 7.95 31.80
C PRO A 438 -8.87 6.77 31.32
N ASN A 439 -8.25 5.78 30.68
CA ASN A 439 -8.90 4.56 30.22
C ASN A 439 -8.36 3.38 31.02
N ARG A 440 -9.25 2.51 31.51
CA ARG A 440 -8.83 1.26 32.13
C ARG A 440 -8.42 0.26 31.06
N ILE A 441 -7.18 -0.23 31.13
CA ILE A 441 -6.61 -1.25 30.24
C ILE A 441 -6.78 -2.62 30.88
N GLY A 442 -7.40 -3.55 30.16
CA GLY A 442 -7.64 -4.93 30.59
C GLY A 442 -7.20 -5.95 29.55
N ALA A 443 -7.49 -7.22 29.82
CA ALA A 443 -7.11 -8.34 28.92
C ALA A 443 -7.65 -8.18 27.49
N ALA A 444 -8.80 -7.54 27.31
CA ALA A 444 -9.39 -7.30 25.99
C ALA A 444 -8.59 -6.31 25.13
N ASP A 445 -7.84 -5.39 25.74
CA ASP A 445 -7.05 -4.37 25.03
C ASP A 445 -5.80 -4.94 24.34
N TRP A 446 -5.45 -6.17 24.70
CA TRP A 446 -4.32 -6.91 24.13
C TRP A 446 -4.74 -7.87 23.02
N ARG A 447 -6.02 -7.92 22.62
CA ARG A 447 -6.51 -8.79 21.55
C ARG A 447 -6.38 -8.13 20.18
N GLU A 448 -6.32 -8.96 19.13
CA GLU A 448 -6.28 -8.53 17.72
C GLU A 448 -5.08 -7.63 17.36
N TRP A 449 -4.01 -7.68 18.15
CA TRP A 449 -2.75 -7.06 17.78
C TRP A 449 -2.20 -7.78 16.56
N VAL A 450 -1.68 -7.02 15.60
CA VAL A 450 -1.14 -7.53 14.33
C VAL A 450 0.38 -7.42 14.30
N GLN A 451 1.03 -8.36 13.61
CA GLN A 451 2.48 -8.49 13.54
C GLN A 451 3.14 -8.57 14.94
N GLU A 452 4.27 -7.89 15.15
CA GLU A 452 5.00 -7.90 16.42
C GLU A 452 4.35 -6.98 17.49
N ARG A 453 4.27 -7.46 18.74
CA ARG A 453 3.84 -6.66 19.91
C ARG A 453 4.87 -5.65 20.38
N GLY A 454 6.14 -6.03 20.38
CA GLY A 454 7.23 -5.21 20.89
C GLY A 454 8.52 -5.41 20.09
N LEU A 455 9.24 -4.32 19.85
CA LEU A 455 10.46 -4.32 19.05
C LEU A 455 11.60 -3.60 19.76
N TYR A 456 12.80 -4.17 19.71
CA TYR A 456 13.99 -3.59 20.35
C TYR A 456 13.71 -3.27 21.82
N MET A 457 13.31 -4.28 22.59
CA MET A 457 13.00 -4.12 24.01
C MET A 457 14.29 -4.06 24.83
N PRO A 458 14.46 -3.05 25.72
CA PRO A 458 15.53 -3.05 26.70
C PRO A 458 15.52 -4.31 27.55
N THR A 459 16.72 -4.81 27.86
CA THR A 459 16.94 -6.02 28.67
C THR A 459 17.61 -5.68 30.01
N THR A 460 18.33 -4.56 30.08
CA THR A 460 18.77 -3.95 31.33
C THR A 460 18.12 -2.58 31.46
N ILE A 461 17.53 -2.32 32.62
CA ILE A 461 16.69 -1.15 32.86
C ILE A 461 17.07 -0.57 34.22
N ASP A 462 17.35 0.73 34.28
CA ASP A 462 17.62 1.42 35.54
C ASP A 462 16.40 1.32 36.50
N PRO A 463 16.61 1.00 37.80
CA PRO A 463 15.52 0.83 38.77
C PRO A 463 14.62 2.05 38.98
N ARG A 464 15.02 3.24 38.52
CA ARG A 464 14.16 4.44 38.56
C ARG A 464 13.00 4.38 37.57
N TYR A 465 13.05 3.46 36.60
CA TYR A 465 11.91 3.19 35.74
C TYR A 465 10.91 2.25 36.42
N ARG A 466 9.64 2.62 36.34
CA ARG A 466 8.52 1.70 36.53
C ARG A 466 8.30 0.94 35.22
N THR A 467 8.03 -0.36 35.35
CA THR A 467 7.92 -1.28 34.22
C THR A 467 6.61 -2.06 34.32
N PRO A 468 5.45 -1.44 34.03
CA PRO A 468 4.13 -2.00 34.36
C PRO A 468 3.72 -3.22 33.54
N LEU A 469 4.50 -3.58 32.52
CA LEU A 469 4.22 -4.69 31.62
C LEU A 469 5.43 -5.63 31.53
N GLU A 470 5.12 -6.91 31.40
CA GLU A 470 6.04 -7.97 31.02
C GLU A 470 5.43 -8.73 29.83
N LEU A 471 6.24 -9.02 28.81
CA LEU A 471 5.86 -9.86 27.67
C LEU A 471 7.11 -10.45 27.00
N HIS A 472 6.97 -11.68 26.53
CA HIS A 472 7.98 -12.44 25.79
C HIS A 472 7.29 -13.41 24.82
N ASP A 473 7.99 -13.84 23.76
CA ASP A 473 7.52 -14.96 22.93
C ASP A 473 7.71 -16.29 23.68
N PRO A 474 6.90 -17.33 23.41
CA PRO A 474 7.01 -18.63 24.08
C PRO A 474 8.43 -19.22 24.00
N GLY A 475 9.02 -19.53 25.15
CA GLY A 475 10.38 -20.08 25.26
C GLY A 475 11.50 -19.03 25.32
N GLU A 476 11.18 -17.74 25.16
CA GLU A 476 12.12 -16.64 25.36
C GLU A 476 12.13 -16.15 26.83
N PRO A 477 13.20 -15.47 27.28
CA PRO A 477 13.24 -14.90 28.63
C PRO A 477 12.18 -13.81 28.85
N GLU A 478 11.62 -13.74 30.07
CA GLU A 478 10.75 -12.64 30.49
C GLU A 478 11.38 -11.28 30.21
N ASN A 479 10.59 -10.34 29.71
CA ASN A 479 11.08 -9.00 29.38
C ASN A 479 10.10 -7.90 29.79
N ARG A 480 10.59 -6.95 30.60
CA ARG A 480 9.83 -5.82 31.15
C ARG A 480 10.09 -4.48 30.45
N GLY A 481 10.76 -4.53 29.30
CA GLY A 481 11.19 -3.38 28.51
C GLY A 481 10.12 -2.73 27.63
N ALA A 482 8.91 -3.29 27.60
CA ALA A 482 7.86 -2.84 26.67
C ALA A 482 7.34 -1.43 26.96
N LEU A 483 7.26 -1.07 28.23
CA LEU A 483 6.73 0.21 28.70
C LEU A 483 7.53 0.63 29.93
N LEU A 484 8.24 1.75 29.82
CA LEU A 484 9.05 2.34 30.88
C LEU A 484 8.47 3.71 31.25
N GLU A 485 8.27 3.95 32.55
CA GLU A 485 7.83 5.24 33.08
C GLU A 485 8.84 5.75 34.11
N ALA A 486 9.24 7.01 34.00
CA ALA A 486 10.03 7.70 35.01
C ALA A 486 9.38 9.02 35.41
N THR A 487 9.32 9.28 36.71
CA THR A 487 9.05 10.63 37.23
C THR A 487 10.32 11.44 37.09
N LEU A 488 10.25 12.58 36.43
CA LEU A 488 11.39 13.48 36.27
C LEU A 488 10.97 14.88 36.67
N GLY A 489 11.46 15.35 37.83
CA GLY A 489 10.97 16.59 38.44
C GLY A 489 9.46 16.52 38.71
N ARG A 490 8.70 17.46 38.15
CA ARG A 490 7.23 17.49 38.24
C ARG A 490 6.52 16.75 37.09
N GLY A 491 7.25 16.34 36.06
CA GLY A 491 6.68 15.74 34.86
C GLY A 491 6.92 14.24 34.75
N ARG A 492 6.59 13.71 33.57
CA ARG A 492 6.66 12.28 33.26
C ARG A 492 7.45 12.03 31.98
N TYR A 493 8.30 11.02 32.03
CA TYR A 493 8.93 10.45 30.85
C TYR A 493 8.38 9.04 30.64
N VAL A 494 7.83 8.78 29.46
CA VAL A 494 7.30 7.49 29.05
C VAL A 494 8.06 7.03 27.82
N TYR A 495 8.66 5.84 27.87
CA TYR A 495 9.25 5.19 26.71
C TYR A 495 8.52 3.87 26.45
N THR A 496 8.07 3.67 25.22
CA THR A 496 7.35 2.46 24.83
C THR A 496 8.00 1.83 23.62
N THR A 497 8.25 0.54 23.69
CA THR A 497 8.68 -0.29 22.56
C THR A 497 7.55 -1.13 22.00
N LEU A 498 6.33 -0.98 22.54
CA LEU A 498 5.14 -1.56 21.96
C LEU A 498 4.96 -1.02 20.54
N SER A 499 4.62 -1.90 19.60
CA SER A 499 4.47 -1.56 18.17
C SER A 499 3.18 -0.78 17.88
N LEU A 500 2.85 0.27 18.64
CA LEU A 500 1.63 1.07 18.48
C LEU A 500 1.49 1.62 17.06
N PHE A 501 2.61 1.94 16.41
CA PHE A 501 2.67 2.39 15.01
C PHE A 501 2.20 1.33 13.99
N ARG A 502 2.03 0.07 14.39
CA ARG A 502 1.38 -0.99 13.59
C ARG A 502 -0.05 -1.26 14.05
N GLN A 503 -0.29 -1.20 15.35
CA GLN A 503 -1.60 -1.50 15.93
C GLN A 503 -2.65 -0.42 15.61
N LEU A 504 -2.25 0.85 15.64
CA LEU A 504 -3.16 1.97 15.39
C LEU A 504 -3.60 2.03 13.91
N PRO A 505 -2.71 1.86 12.90
CA PRO A 505 -3.16 1.77 11.51
C PRO A 505 -3.97 0.51 11.20
N ALA A 506 -3.82 -0.55 12.00
CA ALA A 506 -4.63 -1.75 11.91
C ALA A 506 -6.00 -1.63 12.60
N GLY A 507 -6.26 -0.52 13.30
CA GLY A 507 -7.54 -0.26 13.95
C GLY A 507 -7.74 -1.00 15.28
N VAL A 508 -6.66 -1.33 16.02
CA VAL A 508 -6.74 -2.08 17.28
C VAL A 508 -7.22 -1.16 18.43
N PRO A 509 -8.43 -1.34 19.00
CA PRO A 509 -9.02 -0.39 19.94
C PRO A 509 -8.20 -0.20 21.24
N GLY A 510 -7.61 -1.29 21.76
CA GLY A 510 -6.81 -1.24 22.98
C GLY A 510 -5.52 -0.42 22.84
N SER A 511 -4.93 -0.41 21.63
CA SER A 511 -3.75 0.42 21.34
C SER A 511 -4.08 1.92 21.40
N ALA A 512 -5.29 2.32 20.96
CA ALA A 512 -5.75 3.70 21.03
C ALA A 512 -6.01 4.14 22.49
N ARG A 513 -6.69 3.31 23.29
CA ARG A 513 -6.90 3.58 24.72
C ARG A 513 -5.57 3.70 25.46
N LEU A 514 -4.65 2.77 25.23
CA LEU A 514 -3.32 2.80 25.84
C LEU A 514 -2.55 4.06 25.44
N LEU A 515 -2.54 4.42 24.14
CA LEU A 515 -1.86 5.64 23.70
C LEU A 515 -2.40 6.87 24.42
N VAL A 516 -3.72 7.02 24.56
CA VAL A 516 -4.31 8.15 25.29
C VAL A 516 -3.86 8.17 26.76
N ASN A 517 -3.72 7.03 27.42
CA ASN A 517 -3.14 6.96 28.76
C ASN A 517 -1.68 7.41 28.79
N LEU A 518 -0.86 6.96 27.84
CA LEU A 518 0.56 7.37 27.76
C LEU A 518 0.67 8.89 27.56
N LEU A 519 -0.18 9.45 26.69
CA LEU A 519 -0.23 10.89 26.44
C LEU A 519 -0.68 11.69 27.66
N SER A 520 -1.47 11.07 28.54
CA SER A 520 -2.04 11.71 29.72
C SER A 520 -1.21 11.48 30.99
N ALA A 521 -0.05 10.79 30.90
CA ALA A 521 0.68 10.29 32.07
C ALA A 521 0.99 11.36 33.14
N GLY A 522 1.32 12.60 32.74
CA GLY A 522 1.61 13.71 33.66
C GLY A 522 0.41 14.57 34.04
N LEU A 523 -0.78 14.27 33.51
CA LEU A 523 -2.01 14.96 33.90
C LEU A 523 -2.54 14.39 35.22
N VAL A 524 -3.22 15.23 35.99
CA VAL A 524 -3.81 14.82 37.27
C VAL A 524 -5.24 14.33 37.02
N PRO A 525 -5.62 13.13 37.51
CA PRO A 525 -7.01 12.70 37.52
C PRO A 525 -7.85 13.72 38.29
N VAL A 526 -8.76 14.41 37.61
CA VAL A 526 -9.78 15.21 38.32
C VAL A 526 -10.79 14.20 38.90
N PRO A 527 -11.06 14.23 40.22
CA PRO A 527 -11.96 13.30 40.90
C PRO A 527 -13.37 13.23 40.31
#